data_AF-A0A3A4BAN5-F1
#
_entry.id   AF-A0A3A4BAN5-F1
#
_cell.length_a   1.000
_cell.length_b   1.000
_cell.length_c   1.000
_cell.angle_alpha   90.00
_cell.angle_beta   90.00
_cell.angle_gamma   90.00
#
_symmetry.space_group_name_H-M   'P 1'
#
loop_
_entity.id
_entity.type
_entity.pdbx_description
1 polymer ?
#
loop_
_entity_poly.entity_id
_entity_poly.type
_entity_poly.pdbx_seq_one_letter_code
_entity_poly.pdbx_strand_id
1 'polypeptide(L)'
;MAGRFRRAAMAAGAGLVAAAVVRELRKPSREREWHGRVAGLPYDFRPPTPARLRRAVWNPEGPLIQPHAFGIGYSVNFARLARLPRRPRR
;
A
#
# COMPACT_ATOMS: atom_id res chain seq x y z
N MET A 1 19.61 0.44 -20.77
CA MET A 1 18.26 1.00 -20.55
C MET A 1 17.70 0.77 -19.14
N ALA A 2 17.87 -0.40 -18.52
CA ALA A 2 17.27 -0.75 -17.22
C ALA A 2 17.58 0.21 -16.04
N GLY A 3 18.78 0.79 -15.98
CA GLY A 3 19.18 1.68 -14.86
C GLY A 3 18.43 3.01 -14.79
N ARG A 4 18.06 3.59 -15.93
CA ARG A 4 17.30 4.86 -15.99
C ARG A 4 15.86 4.65 -15.53
N PHE A 5 15.24 3.54 -15.94
CA PHE A 5 13.90 3.18 -15.52
C PHE A 5 13.80 2.95 -14.01
N ARG A 6 14.74 2.19 -13.42
CA ARG A 6 14.77 1.98 -11.95
C ARG A 6 14.88 3.31 -11.20
N ARG A 7 15.75 4.21 -11.65
CA ARG A 7 15.91 5.55 -11.03
C ARG A 7 14.62 6.37 -11.16
N ALA A 8 13.98 6.37 -12.31
CA ALA A 8 12.71 7.06 -12.52
C ALA A 8 11.60 6.50 -11.61
N ALA A 9 11.48 5.17 -11.49
CA ALA A 9 10.52 4.52 -10.61
C ALA A 9 10.76 4.87 -9.13
N MET A 10 12.02 4.86 -8.68
CA MET A 10 12.38 5.26 -7.32
C MET A 10 12.07 6.73 -7.06
N ALA A 11 12.36 7.61 -8.01
CA ALA A 11 12.04 9.04 -7.90
C ALA A 11 10.52 9.28 -7.83
N ALA A 12 9.74 8.57 -8.64
CA ALA A 12 8.28 8.62 -8.58
C ALA A 12 7.75 8.15 -7.22
N GLY A 13 8.26 7.02 -6.72
CA GLY A 13 7.91 6.50 -5.38
C GLY A 13 8.25 7.48 -4.26
N ALA A 14 9.46 8.05 -4.27
CA ALA A 14 9.87 9.07 -3.31
C ALA A 14 9.00 10.33 -3.40
N GLY A 15 8.64 10.76 -4.61
CA GLY A 15 7.73 11.88 -4.84
C GLY A 15 6.34 11.65 -4.24
N LEU A 16 5.78 10.44 -4.40
CA LEU A 16 4.50 10.08 -3.79
C LEU A 16 4.55 10.10 -2.25
N VAL A 17 5.63 9.58 -1.67
CA VAL A 17 5.84 9.63 -0.21
C VAL A 17 5.93 11.08 0.26
N ALA A 18 6.77 11.90 -0.38
CA ALA A 18 6.92 13.31 -0.04
C ALA A 18 5.59 14.07 -0.14
N ALA A 19 4.83 13.86 -1.23
CA ALA A 19 3.53 14.50 -1.42
C ALA A 19 2.52 14.13 -0.31
N ALA A 20 2.46 12.85 0.07
CA ALA A 20 1.58 12.38 1.13
C ALA A 20 1.99 12.93 2.52
N VAL A 21 3.29 12.97 2.82
CA VAL A 21 3.81 13.55 4.07
C VAL A 21 3.56 15.05 4.14
N VAL A 22 3.86 15.80 3.07
CA VAL A 22 3.61 17.25 3.01
C VAL A 22 2.12 17.56 3.17
N ARG A 23 1.24 16.75 2.57
CA ARG A 23 -0.22 16.88 2.73
C ARG A 23 -0.64 16.78 4.20
N GLU A 24 -0.10 15.83 4.96
CA GLU A 24 -0.41 15.69 6.39
C GLU A 24 0.22 16.81 7.22
N LEU A 25 1.47 17.21 6.94
CA LEU A 25 2.14 18.27 7.70
C LEU A 25 1.49 19.65 7.53
N ARG A 26 0.85 19.91 6.39
CA ARG A 26 0.06 21.12 6.14
C ARG A 26 -1.22 21.21 6.97
N LYS A 27 -1.71 20.10 7.53
CA LYS A 27 -2.86 20.11 8.44
C LYS A 27 -2.41 20.47 9.87
N PRO A 28 -3.28 21.12 10.67
CA PRO A 28 -3.10 21.23 12.11
C PRO A 28 -2.81 19.87 12.73
N SER A 29 -1.93 19.80 13.74
CA SER A 29 -1.46 18.52 14.31
C SER A 29 -2.58 17.58 14.74
N ARG A 30 -3.73 18.11 15.19
CA ARG A 30 -4.90 17.33 15.63
C ARG A 30 -5.73 16.76 14.47
N GLU A 31 -5.56 17.26 13.25
CA GLU A 31 -6.29 16.83 12.04
C GLU A 31 -5.45 15.90 11.15
N ARG A 32 -4.22 15.56 11.59
CA ARG A 32 -3.34 14.66 10.86
C ARG A 32 -3.79 13.22 11.07
N GLU A 33 -4.17 12.59 9.97
CA GLU A 33 -4.66 11.22 9.97
C GLU A 33 -3.53 10.23 9.69
N TRP A 34 -2.54 10.65 8.89
CA TRP A 34 -1.46 9.77 8.42
C TRP A 34 -1.93 8.56 7.60
N HIS A 35 -3.15 8.58 7.08
CA HIS A 35 -3.65 7.59 6.11
C HIS A 35 -4.59 8.28 5.11
N GLY A 36 -4.79 7.66 3.94
CA GLY A 36 -5.66 8.21 2.91
C GLY A 36 -5.28 7.74 1.50
N ARG A 37 -5.41 8.64 0.52
CA ARG A 37 -4.99 8.40 -0.87
C ARG A 37 -4.09 9.52 -1.38
N VAL A 38 -3.10 9.15 -2.20
CA VAL A 38 -2.20 10.05 -2.93
C VAL A 38 -2.14 9.59 -4.39
N ALA A 39 -2.43 10.49 -5.34
CA ALA A 39 -2.53 10.14 -6.75
C ALA A 39 -3.42 8.89 -7.03
N GLY A 40 -4.51 8.73 -6.29
CA GLY A 40 -5.41 7.57 -6.36
C GLY A 40 -4.96 6.33 -5.60
N LEU A 41 -3.68 6.23 -5.22
CA LEU A 41 -3.11 5.11 -4.47
C LEU A 41 -3.38 5.24 -2.97
N PRO A 42 -3.81 4.18 -2.27
CA PRO A 42 -3.96 4.22 -0.82
C PRO A 42 -2.60 4.35 -0.13
N TYR A 43 -2.56 5.05 1.01
CA TYR A 43 -1.39 5.09 1.88
C TYR A 43 -1.79 4.99 3.35
N ASP A 44 -0.86 4.48 4.16
CA ASP A 44 -0.94 4.50 5.62
C ASP A 44 0.46 4.60 6.23
N PHE A 45 0.69 5.65 7.02
CA PHE A 45 1.93 5.92 7.73
C PHE A 45 1.75 5.91 9.25
N ARG A 46 0.61 5.43 9.75
CA ARG A 46 0.45 5.19 11.18
C ARG A 46 1.38 4.04 11.59
N PRO A 47 1.88 4.00 12.84
CA PRO A 47 2.72 2.92 13.31
C PRO A 47 2.11 1.54 12.98
N PRO A 48 2.85 0.65 12.29
CA PRO A 48 2.34 -0.67 11.95
C PRO A 48 2.13 -1.48 13.23
N THR A 49 1.02 -2.22 13.31
CA THR A 49 0.82 -3.21 14.36
C THR A 49 0.91 -4.62 13.77
N PRO A 50 1.35 -5.62 14.55
CA PRO A 50 1.39 -7.01 14.09
C PRO A 50 0.02 -7.49 13.56
N ALA A 51 -1.07 -7.08 14.21
CA ALA A 51 -2.42 -7.39 13.77
C ALA A 51 -2.73 -6.82 12.37
N ARG A 52 -2.33 -5.57 12.10
CA ARG A 52 -2.51 -4.92 10.79
C ARG A 52 -1.65 -5.56 9.71
N LEU A 53 -0.37 -5.84 10.02
CA LEU A 53 0.54 -6.52 9.10
C LEU A 53 -0.02 -7.89 8.69
N ARG A 54 -0.43 -8.70 9.68
CA ARG A 54 -1.06 -10.01 9.43
C ARG A 54 -2.32 -9.87 8.58
N ARG A 55 -3.22 -8.94 8.93
CA ARG A 55 -4.46 -8.71 8.15
C ARG A 55 -4.16 -8.27 6.72
N ALA A 56 -3.13 -7.46 6.49
CA ALA A 56 -2.77 -6.98 5.16
C ALA A 56 -2.18 -8.06 4.24
N VAL A 57 -1.80 -9.22 4.75
CA VAL A 57 -1.34 -10.36 3.93
C VAL A 57 -2.23 -11.61 4.05
N TRP A 58 -2.99 -11.73 5.13
CA TRP A 58 -3.83 -12.87 5.43
C TRP A 58 -5.18 -12.42 6.01
N ASN A 59 -6.14 -12.16 5.12
CA ASN A 59 -7.51 -11.78 5.46
C ASN A 59 -8.50 -12.73 4.76
N PRO A 60 -8.94 -13.82 5.40
CA PRO A 60 -9.80 -14.83 4.76
C PRO A 60 -11.12 -14.28 4.19
N GLU A 61 -11.60 -13.15 4.73
CA GLU A 61 -12.83 -12.46 4.32
C GLU A 61 -12.57 -11.28 3.38
N GLY A 62 -11.30 -10.96 3.12
CA GLY A 62 -10.89 -9.81 2.32
C GLY A 62 -10.81 -10.06 0.81
N PRO A 63 -10.73 -8.98 0.02
CA PRO A 63 -10.42 -9.07 -1.40
C PRO A 63 -8.99 -9.59 -1.64
N LEU A 64 -8.69 -9.99 -2.89
CA LEU A 64 -7.35 -10.46 -3.28
C LEU A 64 -6.29 -9.35 -3.18
N ILE A 65 -6.66 -8.14 -3.58
CA ILE A 65 -5.82 -6.95 -3.54
C ILE A 65 -6.40 -6.02 -2.48
N GLN A 66 -5.58 -5.65 -1.51
CA GLN A 66 -6.00 -4.84 -0.37
C GLN A 66 -4.94 -3.79 -0.03
N PRO A 67 -5.30 -2.65 0.56
CA PRO A 67 -4.31 -1.63 0.94
C PRO A 67 -3.20 -2.20 1.83
N HIS A 68 -1.99 -1.68 1.69
CA HIS A 68 -0.89 -2.02 2.61
C HIS A 68 -1.22 -1.66 4.06
N ALA A 69 -0.63 -2.41 4.99
CA ALA A 69 -0.67 -2.05 6.41
C ALA A 69 0.15 -0.80 6.71
N PHE A 70 1.22 -0.56 5.94
CA PHE A 70 2.11 0.59 6.04
C PHE A 70 2.74 0.91 4.68
N GLY A 71 2.92 2.19 4.36
CA GLY A 71 3.45 2.67 3.08
C GLY A 71 2.36 3.07 2.09
N ILE A 72 2.72 3.10 0.81
CA ILE A 72 1.82 3.47 -0.30
C ILE A 72 1.57 2.25 -1.17
N GLY A 73 0.30 1.96 -1.48
CA GLY A 73 -0.09 0.91 -2.42
C GLY A 73 -0.86 -0.26 -1.79
N TYR A 74 -0.73 -1.42 -2.42
CA TYR A 74 -1.56 -2.59 -2.14
C TYR A 74 -0.72 -3.84 -1.82
N SER A 75 -1.18 -4.60 -0.84
CA SER A 75 -0.73 -5.95 -0.55
C SER A 75 -1.55 -7.00 -1.30
N VAL A 76 -0.93 -8.16 -1.51
CA VAL A 76 -1.62 -9.38 -1.93
C VAL A 76 -2.13 -10.11 -0.69
N ASN A 77 -3.42 -10.46 -0.69
CA ASN A 77 -4.04 -11.30 0.32
C ASN A 77 -3.86 -12.78 -0.04
N PHE A 78 -2.89 -13.44 0.58
CA PHE A 78 -2.54 -14.83 0.31
C PHE A 78 -3.65 -15.80 0.71
N ALA A 79 -4.48 -15.46 1.72
CA ALA A 79 -5.63 -16.27 2.10
C ALA A 79 -6.65 -16.38 0.95
N ARG A 80 -6.86 -15.29 0.20
CA ARG A 80 -7.73 -15.30 -0.98
C ARG A 80 -7.03 -15.91 -2.19
N LEU A 81 -5.74 -15.64 -2.39
CA LEU A 81 -4.95 -16.20 -3.48
C LEU A 81 -4.97 -17.73 -3.47
N ALA A 82 -4.82 -18.35 -2.28
CA ALA A 82 -4.84 -19.80 -2.11
C ALA A 82 -6.19 -20.45 -2.46
N ARG A 83 -7.28 -19.68 -2.48
CA ARG A 83 -8.64 -20.14 -2.81
C ARG A 83 -9.02 -19.89 -4.27
N LEU A 84 -8.15 -19.28 -5.07
CA LEU A 84 -8.44 -19.09 -6.48
C LEU A 84 -8.44 -20.44 -7.20
N PRO A 85 -9.44 -20.74 -8.04
CA PRO A 85 -9.46 -21.97 -8.81
C PRO A 85 -8.23 -22.01 -9.73
N ARG A 86 -7.53 -23.14 -9.72
CA ARG A 86 -6.45 -23.36 -10.69
C ARG A 86 -7.10 -23.55 -12.05
N ARG A 87 -6.73 -22.72 -13.03
CA ARG A 87 -7.14 -22.93 -14.41
C ARG A 87 -6.63 -24.31 -14.85
N PRO A 88 -7.49 -25.23 -15.32
CA PRO A 88 -7.00 -26.49 -15.85
C PRO A 88 -6.05 -26.20 -17.02
N ARG A 89 -4.86 -26.79 -16.97
CA ARG A 89 -3.93 -26.77 -18.11
C ARG A 89 -4.63 -27.52 -19.23
N ARG A 90 -4.95 -26.80 -20.32
CA ARG A 90 -5.36 -27.40 -21.59
C ARG A 90 -4.13 -27.88 -22.32
#